data_AF-A0A7W0H2V4-F1
#
_entry.id   AF-A0A7W0H2V4-F1
#
_cell.length_a   1.000
_cell.length_b   1.000
_cell.length_c   1.000
_cell.angle_alpha   90.00
_cell.angle_beta   90.00
_cell.angle_gamma   90.00
#
_symmetry.space_group_name_H-M   'P 1'
#
loop_
_entity.id
_entity.type
_entity.pdbx_description
1 polymer ?
#
loop_
_entity_poly.entity_id
_entity_poly.type
_entity_poly.pdbx_seq_one_letter_code
_entity_poly.pdbx_strand_id
1 'polypeptide(L)'
;MLFVVEDEGKARQFLEAADTLVTGRVGKYGVAEAKWPHYGRRRMFVVAERDVHQGTLRAQRLPEHPPALRKAMRGKGAEKLESEQVAGLLPEAFMRNGQR
;
A
#
# COMPACT_ATOMS: atom_id res chain seq x y z
N MET A 1 0.50 -5.94 -7.55
CA MET A 1 0.21 -7.20 -6.86
C MET A 1 -0.95 -6.94 -5.93
N LEU A 2 -2.00 -7.76 -6.01
CA LEU A 2 -3.21 -7.65 -5.20
C LEU A 2 -3.28 -8.86 -4.28
N PHE A 3 -3.50 -8.61 -2.99
CA PHE A 3 -3.76 -9.62 -1.97
C PHE A 3 -5.20 -9.47 -1.51
N VAL A 4 -5.99 -10.54 -1.62
CA VAL A 4 -7.33 -10.61 -1.05
C VAL A 4 -7.21 -11.35 0.28
N VAL A 5 -7.76 -10.77 1.34
CA VAL A 5 -7.73 -11.32 2.70
C VAL A 5 -9.13 -11.36 3.29
N GLU A 6 -9.34 -12.22 4.29
CA GLU A 6 -10.66 -12.47 4.89
C GLU A 6 -11.40 -11.19 5.33
N ASP A 7 -10.72 -10.32 6.08
CA ASP A 7 -11.31 -9.11 6.67
C ASP A 7 -10.29 -7.96 6.80
N GLU A 8 -10.78 -6.81 7.28
CA GLU A 8 -9.96 -5.61 7.51
C GLU A 8 -8.89 -5.82 8.60
N GLY A 9 -9.12 -6.72 9.56
CA GLY A 9 -8.15 -7.07 10.60
C GLY A 9 -6.95 -7.82 10.02
N LYS A 10 -7.19 -8.80 9.15
CA LYS A 10 -6.16 -9.49 8.37
C LYS A 10 -5.46 -8.56 7.40
N ALA A 11 -6.18 -7.61 6.79
CA ALA A 11 -5.58 -6.62 5.92
C ALA A 11 -4.54 -5.77 6.68
N ARG A 12 -4.92 -5.32 7.88
CA ARG A 12 -4.01 -4.60 8.76
C ARG A 12 -2.78 -5.43 9.15
N GLN A 13 -2.96 -6.67 9.60
CA GLN A 13 -1.85 -7.55 9.97
C GLN A 13 -0.89 -7.78 8.80
N PHE A 14 -1.42 -7.99 7.60
CA PHE A 14 -0.62 -8.15 6.39
C PHE A 14 0.20 -6.89 6.10
N LEU A 15 -0.41 -5.71 6.18
CA LEU A 15 0.28 -4.45 5.96
C LEU A 15 1.33 -4.17 7.04
N GLU A 16 1.07 -4.50 8.30
CA GLU A 16 2.06 -4.36 9.38
C GLU A 16 3.29 -5.24 9.13
N ALA A 17 3.08 -6.50 8.73
CA ALA A 17 4.19 -7.37 8.34
C ALA A 17 4.94 -6.83 7.12
N ALA A 18 4.21 -6.47 6.06
CA ALA A 18 4.78 -5.96 4.82
C ALA A 18 5.52 -4.61 5.00
N ASP A 19 5.09 -3.76 5.93
CA ASP A 19 5.74 -2.48 6.22
C ASP A 19 7.20 -2.68 6.63
N THR A 20 7.47 -3.74 7.40
CA THR A 20 8.81 -4.08 7.89
C THR A 20 9.65 -4.82 6.85
N LEU A 21 9.02 -5.66 6.01
CA LEU A 21 9.72 -6.54 5.08
C LEU A 21 10.00 -5.88 3.72
N VAL A 22 9.10 -5.01 3.23
CA VAL A 22 9.20 -4.43 1.89
C VAL A 22 10.01 -3.14 1.94
N THR A 23 11.33 -3.26 1.88
CA THR A 23 12.28 -2.12 1.93
C THR A 23 12.95 -1.80 0.60
N GLY A 24 12.79 -2.68 -0.41
CA GLY A 24 13.40 -2.53 -1.73
C GLY A 24 13.07 -1.21 -2.42
N ARG A 25 14.06 -0.67 -3.13
CA ARG A 25 14.01 0.62 -3.83
C ARG A 25 15.00 0.66 -4.99
N VAL A 26 14.74 1.54 -5.94
CA VAL A 26 15.60 1.72 -7.12
C VAL A 26 16.31 3.05 -7.03
N GLY A 27 17.63 3.00 -6.82
CA GLY A 27 18.47 4.19 -6.77
C GLY A 27 18.88 4.70 -8.14
N LYS A 28 18.95 6.03 -8.27
CA LYS A 28 19.60 6.71 -9.40
C LYS A 28 20.77 7.51 -8.87
N TYR A 29 21.93 7.39 -9.52
CA TYR A 29 23.12 8.12 -9.13
C TYR A 29 22.86 9.64 -9.10
N GLY A 30 23.37 10.33 -8.09
CA GLY A 30 23.17 11.77 -7.88
C GLY A 30 21.79 12.17 -7.35
N VAL A 31 20.86 11.23 -7.14
CA VAL A 31 19.56 11.50 -6.53
C VAL A 31 19.58 11.13 -5.06
N ALA A 32 19.10 12.04 -4.20
CA ALA A 32 18.98 11.78 -2.76
C ALA A 32 18.14 10.51 -2.49
N GLU A 33 18.59 9.70 -1.53
CA GLU A 33 17.98 8.42 -1.18
C GLU A 33 16.48 8.53 -0.85
N ALA A 34 16.07 9.62 -0.20
CA ALA A 34 14.67 9.91 0.11
C ALA A 34 13.77 10.05 -1.14
N LYS A 35 14.35 10.25 -2.33
CA LYS A 35 13.63 10.36 -3.60
C LYS A 35 13.63 9.06 -4.41
N TRP A 36 14.26 8.00 -3.91
CA TRP A 36 14.29 6.73 -4.62
C TRP A 36 12.91 6.05 -4.55
N PRO A 37 12.33 5.65 -5.70
CA PRO A 37 11.01 5.03 -5.72
C PRO A 37 11.02 3.64 -5.05
N HIS A 38 10.02 3.40 -4.20
CA HIS A 38 9.75 2.12 -3.57
C HIS A 38 8.64 1.36 -4.31
N TYR A 39 8.92 0.89 -5.53
CA TYR A 39 7.89 0.30 -6.40
C TYR A 39 7.13 -0.87 -5.78
N GLY A 40 7.78 -1.70 -4.97
CA GLY A 40 7.13 -2.80 -4.27
C GLY A 40 6.01 -2.32 -3.35
N ARG A 41 6.24 -1.22 -2.63
CA ARG A 41 5.27 -0.59 -1.72
C ARG A 41 4.16 0.11 -2.49
N ARG A 42 4.49 0.83 -3.57
CA ARG A 42 3.53 1.51 -4.46
C ARG A 42 2.55 0.58 -5.15
N ARG A 43 3.01 -0.62 -5.51
CA ARG A 43 2.28 -1.57 -6.37
C ARG A 43 1.73 -2.77 -5.59
N MET A 44 1.79 -2.73 -4.25
CA MET A 44 1.23 -3.75 -3.38
C MET A 44 -0.08 -3.23 -2.78
N PHE A 45 -1.16 -3.95 -3.04
CA PHE A 45 -2.49 -3.61 -2.58
C PHE A 45 -3.07 -4.78 -1.81
N VAL A 46 -3.76 -4.47 -0.72
CA VAL A 46 -4.46 -5.44 0.13
C VAL A 46 -5.93 -5.04 0.17
N VAL A 47 -6.82 -5.99 -0.06
CA VAL A 47 -8.27 -5.76 -0.09
C VAL A 47 -8.95 -6.83 0.76
N ALA A 48 -9.95 -6.43 1.55
CA ALA A 48 -10.80 -7.37 2.25
C ALA A 48 -11.72 -8.09 1.26
N GLU A 49 -11.99 -9.36 1.48
CA GLU A 49 -12.81 -10.19 0.60
C GLU A 49 -14.21 -9.59 0.44
N ARG A 50 -14.76 -9.03 1.52
CA ARG A 50 -16.01 -8.27 1.51
C ARG A 50 -16.02 -7.16 0.46
N ASP A 51 -14.93 -6.39 0.35
CA ASP A 51 -14.83 -5.28 -0.61
C ASP A 51 -14.73 -5.77 -2.06
N VAL A 52 -14.26 -6.99 -2.28
CA VAL A 52 -14.29 -7.64 -3.59
C VAL A 52 -15.71 -8.07 -3.94
N HIS A 53 -16.39 -8.80 -3.06
CA HIS A 53 -17.76 -9.28 -3.30
C HIS A 53 -18.77 -8.15 -3.44
N GLN A 54 -18.60 -7.06 -2.69
CA GLN A 54 -19.49 -5.89 -2.75
C GLN A 54 -19.13 -4.92 -3.87
N GLY A 55 -18.05 -5.19 -4.63
CA GLY A 55 -17.60 -4.34 -5.74
C GLY A 55 -17.08 -2.96 -5.33
N THR A 56 -16.90 -2.71 -4.03
CA THR A 56 -16.37 -1.43 -3.51
C THR A 56 -14.88 -1.30 -3.77
N LEU A 57 -14.14 -2.41 -3.82
CA LEU A 57 -12.70 -2.50 -4.09
C LEU A 57 -11.85 -1.50 -3.30
N ARG A 58 -12.26 -1.20 -2.06
CA ARG A 58 -11.52 -0.33 -1.14
C ARG A 58 -10.25 -1.05 -0.72
N ALA A 59 -9.16 -0.71 -1.37
CA ALA A 59 -7.88 -1.34 -1.14
C ALA A 59 -6.97 -0.44 -0.30
N GLN A 60 -6.13 -1.07 0.51
CA GLN A 60 -5.11 -0.40 1.27
C GLN A 60 -3.73 -0.68 0.67
N ARG A 61 -2.84 0.29 0.78
CA ARG A 61 -1.42 0.12 0.42
C ARG A 61 -0.49 0.62 1.52
N LEU A 62 0.76 0.19 1.41
CA LEU A 62 1.84 0.67 2.26
C LEU A 62 2.13 2.16 1.97
N PRO A 63 2.54 2.93 2.99
CA PRO A 63 3.12 4.25 2.76
C PRO A 63 4.39 4.11 1.91
N GLU A 64 4.67 5.12 1.10
CA GLU A 64 5.78 5.12 0.13
C GLU A 64 7.12 4.68 0.75
N HIS A 65 7.46 5.21 1.92
CA HIS A 65 8.76 4.97 2.53
C HIS A 65 8.70 3.91 3.65
N PRO A 66 9.74 3.08 3.79
CA PRO A 66 9.85 2.12 4.89
C PRO A 66 9.99 2.85 6.24
N PRO A 67 9.65 2.19 7.36
CA PRO A 67 9.55 2.81 8.68
C PRO A 67 10.83 3.53 9.13
N ALA A 68 12.00 2.93 8.88
CA ALA A 68 13.28 3.56 9.22
C ALA A 68 13.52 4.88 8.48
N LEU A 69 13.17 4.95 7.19
CA LEU A 69 13.29 6.16 6.39
C LEU A 69 12.25 7.21 6.81
N ARG A 70 11.02 6.80 7.13
CA ARG A 70 9.99 7.71 7.65
C ARG A 70 10.43 8.36 8.96
N LYS A 71 11.02 7.58 9.88
CA LYS A 71 11.60 8.08 11.12
C LYS A 71 12.76 9.04 10.88
N ALA A 72 13.66 8.73 9.94
CA ALA A 72 14.78 9.61 9.60
C ALA A 72 14.31 10.94 9.00
N MET A 73 13.22 10.94 8.23
CA MET A 73 12.70 12.14 7.56
C MET A 73 11.81 13.02 8.45
N ARG A 74 10.98 12.43 9.32
CA ARG A 74 9.94 13.14 10.08
C ARG A 74 10.10 13.05 11.60
N GLY A 75 11.08 12.31 12.11
CA GLY A 75 11.34 12.15 13.53
C GLY A 75 10.55 11.00 14.19
N LYS A 76 10.58 10.99 15.53
CA LYS A 76 9.98 9.92 16.36
C LYS A 76 8.47 9.83 16.15
N GLY A 77 7.94 8.62 16.04
CA GLY A 77 6.53 8.34 15.84
C GLY A 77 6.14 8.19 14.36
N ALA A 78 6.96 8.72 13.44
CA ALA A 78 6.71 8.62 12.00
C ALA A 78 6.95 7.21 11.44
N GLU A 79 7.52 6.29 12.21
CA GLU A 79 7.67 4.87 11.89
C GLU A 79 6.34 4.08 11.96
N LYS A 80 5.31 4.60 12.63
CA LYS A 80 4.02 3.91 12.78
C LYS A 80 3.32 3.75 11.45
N LEU A 81 2.81 2.56 11.13
CA LEU A 81 2.08 2.33 9.88
C LEU A 81 0.84 3.23 9.78
N GLU A 82 0.82 4.05 8.74
CA GLU A 82 -0.35 4.79 8.27
C GLU A 82 -0.62 4.30 6.84
N SER A 83 -1.52 3.32 6.70
CA SER A 83 -1.87 2.75 5.41
C SER A 83 -2.65 3.76 4.57
N GLU A 84 -2.35 3.83 3.28
CA GLU A 84 -3.07 4.69 2.36
C GLU A 84 -4.27 3.94 1.78
N GLN A 85 -5.46 4.53 1.85
CA GLN A 85 -6.66 4.01 1.18
C GLN A 85 -6.62 4.39 -0.31
N VAL A 86 -6.95 3.42 -1.15
CA VAL A 86 -6.95 3.53 -2.61
C VAL A 86 -8.38 3.34 -3.08
N ALA A 87 -8.97 4.41 -3.60
CA ALA A 87 -10.38 4.48 -3.97
C ALA A 87 -10.77 3.60 -5.18
N GLY A 88 -9.79 2.99 -5.86
CA GLY A 88 -10.04 2.07 -6.95
C GLY A 88 -8.74 1.43 -7.44
N LEU A 89 -8.74 0.09 -7.53
CA LEU A 89 -7.64 -0.69 -8.09
C LEU A 89 -7.69 -0.81 -9.61
N LEU A 90 -8.86 -0.54 -10.18
CA LEU A 90 -9.13 -0.63 -11.61
C LEU A 90 -9.32 0.77 -12.19
N PRO A 91 -8.90 0.99 -13.45
CA PRO A 91 -9.33 2.17 -14.19
C PRO A 91 -10.86 2.28 -14.18
N GLU A 92 -11.40 3.51 -14.08
CA GLU A 92 -12.85 3.77 -13.98
C GLU A 92 -13.68 3.07 -15.07
N ALA A 93 -13.09 2.89 -16.27
CA ALA A 93 -13.71 2.19 -17.40
C ALA A 93 -14.13 0.74 -17.07
N PHE A 94 -13.43 0.06 -16.15
CA PHE A 94 -13.76 -1.31 -15.74
C PHE A 94 -14.79 -1.36 -14.61
N MET A 95 -14.98 -0.27 -13.86
CA MET A 95 -15.93 -0.18 -12.75
C MET A 95 -17.38 -0.02 -13.24
N ARG A 96 -17.60 0.48 -14.47
CA ARG A 96 -18.93 0.71 -15.05
C ARG A 96 -19.68 -0.56 -15.50
N ASN A 97 -18.99 -1.67 -15.70
CA ASN A 97 -19.57 -2.87 -16.31
C ASN A 97 -20.16 -3.88 -15.30
N GLY A 98 -19.98 -3.66 -13.98
CA GLY A 98 -20.46 -4.55 -12.92
C GLY A 98 -21.78 -4.16 -12.25
N GLN A 99 -22.42 -3.06 -12.67
CA GLN A 99 -23.67 -2.55 -12.08
C GLN A 99 -24.94 -2.91 -12.89
N ARG A 100 -24.97 -4.07 -13.55
CA ARG A 100 -26.18 -4.55 -14.26
C ARG A 100 -26.72 -5.82 -13.61
#